data_AF-S2FEU7-F1
#
_entry.id   AF-S2FEU7-F1
#
_cell.length_a   1.000
_cell.length_b   1.000
_cell.length_c   1.000
_cell.angle_alpha   90.00
_cell.angle_beta   90.00
_cell.angle_gamma   90.00
#
_symmetry.space_group_name_H-M   'P 1'
#
loop_
_entity.id
_entity.type
_entity.pdbx_description
1 polymer ?
#
loop_
_entity_poly.entity_id
_entity_poly.type
_entity_poly.pdbx_seq_one_letter_code
_entity_poly.pdbx_strand_id
1 'polypeptide(L)' 'MNTVTIVSRKQLLEANPGLKPKTLSYLLRNRQTNGLSESGAVLRFGNEFAFALEKFVDYLLSRKA' A
#
# COMPACT_ATOMS: atom_id res chain seq x y z
N MET A 1 -6.11 -2.02 -21.12
CA MET A 1 -6.37 -1.07 -20.02
C MET A 1 -5.97 -1.75 -18.73
N ASN A 2 -4.89 -1.30 -18.06
CA ASN A 2 -4.64 -1.75 -16.69
C ASN A 2 -5.66 -1.04 -15.80
N THR A 3 -6.70 -1.76 -15.40
CA THR A 3 -7.61 -1.33 -14.34
C THR A 3 -6.80 -1.22 -13.06
N VAL A 4 -6.64 0.00 -12.54
CA VAL A 4 -6.03 0.21 -11.22
C VAL A 4 -7.08 -0.15 -10.18
N THR A 5 -6.83 -1.21 -9.42
CA THR A 5 -7.73 -1.64 -8.35
C THR A 5 -7.43 -0.83 -7.11
N ILE A 6 -8.36 0.08 -6.75
CA ILE A 6 -8.25 0.87 -5.52
C ILE A 6 -8.93 0.12 -4.39
N VAL A 7 -8.19 -0.19 -3.34
CA VAL A 7 -8.69 -0.92 -2.17
C VAL A 7 -8.49 -0.13 -0.88
N SER A 8 -9.41 -0.30 0.06
CA SER A 8 -9.26 0.19 1.43
C SER A 8 -8.19 -0.60 2.19
N ARG A 9 -7.75 -0.06 3.33
CA ARG A 9 -6.88 -0.79 4.27
C ARG A 9 -7.44 -2.15 4.68
N LYS A 10 -8.75 -2.25 4.91
CA LYS A 10 -9.42 -3.49 5.33
C LYS A 10 -9.34 -4.54 4.22
N GLN A 11 -9.75 -4.16 3.01
CA GLN A 11 -9.71 -5.04 1.83
C GLN A 11 -8.28 -5.50 1.52
N LEU A 12 -7.28 -4.62 1.66
CA LEU A 12 -5.87 -4.98 1.45
C LEU A 12 -5.40 -6.09 2.42
N LEU A 13 -5.78 -5.99 3.70
CA LEU A 13 -5.40 -6.97 4.73
C LEU A 13 -6.18 -8.28 4.58
N GLU A 14 -7.44 -8.22 4.18
CA GLU A 14 -8.26 -9.40 3.90
C GLU A 14 -7.73 -10.17 2.68
N ALA A 15 -7.34 -9.46 1.61
CA ALA A 15 -6.76 -10.07 0.41
C ALA A 15 -5.35 -10.63 0.65
N ASN A 16 -4.63 -10.15 1.67
CA ASN A 16 -3.24 -10.51 1.95
C ASN A 16 -3.05 -10.88 3.42
N PRO A 17 -3.50 -12.07 3.87
CA PRO A 17 -3.41 -12.47 5.28
C PRO A 17 -1.97 -12.55 5.82
N GLY A 18 -0.96 -12.69 4.93
CA GLY A 18 0.45 -12.62 5.30
C GLY A 18 0.95 -11.20 5.64
N LEU A 19 0.25 -10.15 5.19
CA LEU A 19 0.57 -8.76 5.49
C LEU A 19 0.05 -8.40 6.89
N LYS A 20 0.94 -8.40 7.88
CA LYS A 20 0.55 -8.05 9.25
C LYS A 20 0.09 -6.58 9.34
N PRO A 21 -1.01 -6.27 10.04
CA PRO A 21 -1.49 -4.89 10.21
C PRO A 21 -0.44 -3.94 10.80
N LYS A 22 0.42 -4.44 11.71
CA LYS A 22 1.53 -3.66 12.29
C LYS A 22 2.56 -3.24 11.25
N THR A 23 2.90 -4.13 10.31
CA THR A 23 3.81 -3.85 9.20
C THR A 23 3.23 -2.77 8.30
N LEU A 24 1.95 -2.88 7.94
CA LEU A 24 1.28 -1.86 7.15
C LEU A 24 1.26 -0.50 7.86
N SER A 25 0.97 -0.46 9.17
CA SER A 25 1.06 0.79 9.95
C SER A 25 2.48 1.37 9.97
N TYR A 26 3.51 0.54 10.06
CA TYR A 26 4.91 1.01 9.99
C TYR A 26 5.22 1.61 8.62
N LEU A 27 4.83 0.92 7.53
CA LEU A 27 5.02 1.40 6.16
C LEU A 27 4.33 2.74 5.91
N LEU A 28 3.09 2.90 6.38
CA LEU A 28 2.32 4.14 6.25
C LEU A 28 2.88 5.31 7.06
N ARG A 29 3.38 5.04 8.28
CA ARG A 29 4.02 6.07 9.13
C ARG A 29 5.30 6.60 8.50
N ASN A 30 6.07 5.71 7.86
CA ASN A 30 7.33 6.06 7.21
C ASN A 30 7.19 6.25 5.69
N ARG A 31 5.97 6.48 5.18
CA ARG A 31 5.67 6.45 3.74
C ARG A 31 6.45 7.44 2.88
N GLN A 32 6.97 8.49 3.48
CA GLN A 32 7.78 9.51 2.81
C GLN A 32 9.25 9.06 2.72
N THR A 33 9.78 8.50 3.81
CA THR A 33 11.18 8.08 3.89
C THR A 33 11.44 6.71 3.26
N ASN A 34 10.40 5.88 3.17
CA ASN A 34 10.48 4.58 2.51
C ASN A 34 9.98 4.62 1.05
N GLY A 35 9.79 5.77 0.41
CA GLY A 35 9.40 5.84 -1.00
C GLY A 35 8.00 5.28 -1.33
N LEU A 36 7.20 4.87 -0.34
CA LEU A 36 5.85 4.34 -0.55
C LEU A 36 4.88 5.41 -1.09
N SER A 37 5.11 6.68 -0.76
CA SER A 37 4.29 7.77 -1.32
C SER A 37 4.65 8.06 -2.78
N GLU A 38 5.95 8.02 -3.09
CA GLU A 38 6.49 8.30 -4.42
C GLU A 38 6.13 7.20 -5.42
N SER A 39 5.99 5.95 -4.95
CA SER A 39 5.54 4.83 -5.78
C SER A 39 4.09 5.00 -6.29
N GLY A 40 3.31 5.92 -5.71
CA GLY A 40 1.90 6.09 -6.02
C GLY A 40 1.03 4.91 -5.56
N ALA A 41 1.57 4.05 -4.69
CA ALA A 41 0.86 2.90 -4.12
C ALA A 41 -0.17 3.31 -3.06
N VAL A 42 0.00 4.48 -2.44
CA VAL A 42 -0.88 5.00 -1.40
C VAL A 42 -1.59 6.24 -1.90
N LEU A 43 -2.91 6.24 -1.77
CA LEU A 43 -3.80 7.34 -2.08
C LEU A 43 -4.36 7.89 -0.76
N ARG A 44 -4.36 9.21 -0.60
CA ARG A 44 -4.93 9.86 0.59
C ARG A 44 -6.26 10.50 0.22
N PHE A 45 -7.35 10.03 0.83
CA PHE A 45 -8.68 10.61 0.70
C PHE A 45 -9.05 11.28 2.03
N GLY A 46 -8.67 12.55 2.18
CA GLY A 46 -8.83 13.30 3.43
C GLY A 46 -8.03 12.68 4.58
N ASN A 47 -8.74 12.09 5.55
CA ASN A 47 -8.15 11.42 6.71
C ASN A 47 -7.93 9.91 6.51
N GLU A 48 -8.35 9.37 5.37
CA GLU A 48 -8.24 7.94 5.07
C GLU A 48 -7.16 7.64 4.04
N PHE A 49 -6.63 6.41 4.10
CA PHE A 49 -5.70 5.87 3.12
C PHE A 49 -6.37 4.75 2.33
N ALA A 50 -6.25 4.83 1.01
CA ALA A 50 -6.53 3.76 0.07
C ALA A 50 -5.25 3.35 -0.66
N PHE A 51 -5.30 2.23 -1.36
CA PHE A 51 -4.13 1.62 -1.98
C PHE A 51 -4.43 1.27 -3.43
N ALA A 52 -3.55 1.68 -4.33
CA ALA A 52 -3.50 1.11 -5.67
C ALA A 52 -2.83 -0.26 -5.55
N LEU A 53 -3.61 -1.33 -5.62
CA LEU A 53 -3.18 -2.67 -5.23
C LEU A 53 -1.95 -3.12 -6.02
N GLU A 54 -1.96 -2.92 -7.33
CA GLU A 54 -0.89 -3.35 -8.22
C GLU A 54 0.43 -2.64 -7.85
N LYS A 55 0.38 -1.32 -7.68
CA LYS A 55 1.56 -0.51 -7.30
C LYS A 55 2.06 -0.83 -5.89
N PHE A 56 1.16 -1.18 -4.98
CA PHE A 56 1.54 -1.58 -3.62
C PHE A 56 2.28 -2.92 -3.61
N VAL A 57 1.84 -3.87 -4.44
CA VAL A 57 2.55 -5.15 -4.63
C VAL A 57 3.91 -4.91 -5.28
N ASP A 58 3.99 -4.11 -6.35
CA ASP A 58 5.26 -3.77 -7.01
C ASP A 58 6.25 -3.12 -6.04
N TYR A 59 5.78 -2.22 -5.17
CA TYR A 59 6.57 -1.62 -4.11
C TYR A 59 7.10 -2.67 -3.11
N LEU A 60 6.28 -3.63 -2.70
CA LEU A 60 6.73 -4.67 -1.77
C LEU A 60 7.78 -5.59 -2.42
N LEU A 61 7.61 -5.90 -3.71
CA LEU A 61 8.56 -6.73 -4.46
C LEU A 61 9.91 -6.02 -4.64
N SER A 62 9.91 -4.71 -4.92
CA SER A 62 11.15 -3.93 -5.08
C SER A 62 11.95 -3.81 -3.79
N ARG A 63 11.32 -4.00 -2.62
CA ARG A 63 11.98 -4.01 -1.30
C ARG A 63 12.60 -5.37 -0.92
N LYS A 64 12.25 -6.44 -1.64
CA LYS A 64 12.76 -7.79 -1.38
C LYS A 64 14.04 -8.10 -2.19
N ALA A 65 14.34 -7.27 -3.20
CA ALA A 65 15.54 -7.35 -4.04
C ALA A 65 16.76 -6.72 -3.35
#